data_AF-A0A1I8BPQ1-F1
#
_entry.id   AF-A0A1I8BPQ1-F1
#
_cell.length_a   1.000
_cell.length_b   1.000
_cell.length_c   1.000
_cell.angle_alpha   90.00
_cell.angle_beta   90.00
_cell.angle_gamma   90.00
#
_symmetry.space_group_name_H-M   'P 1'
#
loop_
_entity.id
_entity.type
_entity.pdbx_description
1 polymer ?
#
loop_
_entity_poly.entity_id
_entity_poly.type
_entity_poly.pdbx_seq_one_letter_code
_entity_poly.pdbx_strand_id
1 'polypeptide(L)'
;MADLEAVLADVSYLMAMEKSRSQPAARASKKIVLPDPSVRSIMQKYLEKTGEIRFEKIFSQRLGFLLLKDFAENVAETSCPQIKFYEAIKEYEKLETPEERLTKAREIYDHHIMNYTKESLQHVQRHLMKNNVPPDLFQPYVMEICEQLKEDIFPKFLESDKFTRFCQWKNLELNMNLTMNDFSVHRIIGRGGFGEVYGCRKADTGKMYAMKCLDKKRIKLKQGETLALNES
;
A
#
# COMPACT_ATOMS: atom_id res chain seq x y z
N MET A 1 -37.13 21.56 -12.57
CA MET A 1 -36.01 22.12 -11.76
C MET A 1 -35.19 21.00 -11.11
N ALA A 2 -35.82 20.02 -10.44
CA ALA A 2 -35.13 18.85 -9.84
C ALA A 2 -34.36 17.94 -10.83
N ASP A 3 -34.82 17.87 -12.09
CA ASP A 3 -34.20 17.01 -13.11
C ASP A 3 -32.84 17.52 -13.58
N LEU A 4 -32.68 18.85 -13.71
CA LEU A 4 -31.41 19.45 -14.12
C LEU A 4 -30.33 19.32 -13.03
N GLU A 5 -30.69 19.49 -11.76
CA GLU A 5 -29.75 19.32 -10.64
C GLU A 5 -29.26 17.87 -10.52
N ALA A 6 -30.14 16.89 -10.72
CA ALA A 6 -29.78 15.48 -10.73
C ALA A 6 -28.79 15.17 -11.87
N VAL A 7 -29.09 15.62 -13.08
CA VAL A 7 -28.20 15.45 -14.24
C VAL A 7 -26.84 16.12 -14.01
N LEU A 8 -26.81 17.33 -13.46
CA LEU A 8 -25.55 18.03 -13.14
C LEU A 8 -24.72 17.29 -12.08
N ALA A 9 -25.37 16.73 -11.06
CA ALA A 9 -24.69 15.93 -10.03
C ALA A 9 -24.10 14.64 -10.60
N ASP A 10 -24.80 14.01 -11.53
CA ASP A 10 -24.37 12.79 -12.23
C ASP A 10 -23.14 13.04 -13.09
N VAL A 11 -23.20 14.08 -13.92
CA VAL A 11 -22.11 14.50 -14.80
C VAL A 11 -20.87 14.87 -13.97
N SER A 12 -21.05 15.65 -12.89
CA SER A 12 -19.96 16.02 -11.98
C SER A 12 -19.28 14.78 -11.36
N TYR A 13 -20.08 13.81 -10.92
CA TYR A 13 -19.55 12.57 -10.33
C TYR A 13 -18.80 11.70 -11.35
N LEU A 14 -19.35 11.51 -12.55
CA LEU A 14 -18.70 10.71 -13.60
C LEU A 14 -17.37 11.34 -14.02
N MET A 15 -17.34 12.67 -14.21
CA MET A 15 -16.11 13.39 -14.50
C MET A 15 -15.07 13.25 -13.37
N ALA A 16 -15.50 13.29 -12.11
CA ALA A 16 -14.60 13.10 -10.97
C ALA A 16 -14.02 11.67 -10.92
N MET A 17 -14.85 10.66 -11.22
CA MET A 17 -14.44 9.26 -11.30
C MET A 17 -13.41 9.00 -12.40
N GLU A 18 -13.67 9.51 -13.61
CA GLU A 18 -12.76 9.36 -14.75
C GLU A 18 -11.40 10.02 -14.45
N LYS A 19 -11.42 11.25 -13.93
CA LYS A 19 -10.20 12.00 -13.59
C LYS A 19 -9.41 11.38 -12.43
N SER A 20 -10.07 10.68 -11.51
CA SER A 20 -9.41 9.97 -10.41
C SER A 20 -8.58 8.76 -10.86
N ARG A 21 -8.83 8.21 -12.06
CA ARG A 21 -8.08 7.04 -12.56
C ARG A 21 -6.70 7.40 -13.10
N SER A 22 -6.54 8.59 -13.67
CA SER A 22 -5.29 9.00 -14.31
C SER A 22 -4.38 9.82 -13.40
N GLN A 23 -4.90 10.85 -12.71
CA GLN A 23 -4.09 11.77 -11.88
C GLN A 23 -4.84 12.28 -10.64
N PRO A 24 -5.08 11.43 -9.63
CA PRO A 24 -5.83 11.82 -8.42
C PRO A 24 -5.13 12.93 -7.61
N ALA A 25 -3.81 12.89 -7.47
CA ALA A 25 -3.05 13.86 -6.66
C ALA A 25 -3.13 15.31 -7.19
N ALA A 26 -3.24 15.50 -8.51
CA ALA A 26 -3.41 16.82 -9.13
C ALA A 26 -4.75 17.50 -8.78
N ARG A 27 -5.66 16.77 -8.13
CA ARG A 27 -6.99 17.24 -7.70
C ARG A 27 -7.13 17.34 -6.19
N ALA A 28 -6.05 17.12 -5.44
CA ALA A 28 -6.04 17.41 -4.02
C ALA A 28 -6.28 18.91 -3.79
N SER A 29 -7.38 19.25 -3.12
CA SER A 29 -7.70 20.63 -2.74
C SER A 29 -7.06 21.04 -1.41
N LYS A 30 -6.60 20.06 -0.63
CA LYS A 30 -5.79 20.26 0.58
C LYS A 30 -4.42 19.61 0.37
N LYS A 31 -3.35 20.22 0.89
CA LYS A 31 -2.02 19.62 0.86
C LYS A 31 -1.77 18.82 2.11
N ILE A 32 -1.17 17.64 1.96
CA ILE A 32 -0.62 16.89 3.08
C ILE A 32 0.63 17.65 3.57
N VAL A 33 0.66 17.98 4.86
CA VAL A 33 1.81 18.58 5.52
C VAL A 33 2.37 17.57 6.48
N LEU A 34 3.63 17.19 6.28
CA LEU A 34 4.35 16.30 7.19
C LEU A 34 4.89 17.11 8.38
N PRO A 35 4.92 16.52 9.59
CA PRO A 35 5.54 17.17 10.75
C PRO A 35 7.05 17.36 10.54
N ASP A 36 7.66 18.25 11.32
CA ASP A 36 9.10 18.47 11.31
C ASP A 36 9.90 17.18 11.59
N PRO A 37 11.10 16.98 11.01
CA PRO A 37 11.94 15.80 11.24
C PRO A 37 12.20 15.46 12.73
N SER A 38 12.18 16.45 13.62
CA SER A 38 12.31 16.26 15.07
C SER A 38 11.28 15.31 15.67
N VAL A 39 10.13 15.09 15.00
CA VAL A 39 9.10 14.11 15.38
C VAL A 39 9.66 12.69 15.52
N ARG A 40 10.78 12.38 14.84
CA ARG A 40 11.47 11.07 14.93
C ARG A 40 11.75 10.69 16.38
N SER A 41 12.18 11.63 17.23
CA SER A 41 12.55 11.34 18.62
C SER A 41 11.40 10.76 19.45
N ILE A 42 10.17 11.23 19.21
CA ILE A 42 8.95 10.77 19.88
C ILE A 42 8.43 9.51 19.20
N MET A 43 8.36 9.53 17.87
CA MET A 43 7.82 8.43 17.07
C MET A 43 8.64 7.16 17.20
N GLN A 44 9.96 7.26 17.21
CA GLN A 44 10.84 6.12 17.38
C GLN A 44 10.57 5.44 18.74
N LYS A 45 10.55 6.20 19.85
CA LYS A 45 10.22 5.66 21.18
C LYS A 45 8.85 4.99 21.23
N TYR A 46 7.84 5.59 20.60
CA TYR A 46 6.51 5.01 20.51
C TYR A 46 6.54 3.68 19.74
N LEU A 47 7.13 3.67 18.54
CA LEU A 47 7.21 2.49 17.68
C LEU A 47 8.07 1.38 18.30
N GLU A 48 9.12 1.70 19.05
CA GLU A 48 9.90 0.73 19.83
C GLU A 48 9.02 0.08 20.91
N LYS A 49 8.31 0.90 21.70
CA LYS A 49 7.43 0.43 22.78
C LYS A 49 6.30 -0.47 22.27
N THR A 50 5.74 -0.18 21.09
CA THR A 50 4.70 -1.00 20.46
C THR A 50 5.26 -2.16 19.63
N GLY A 51 6.58 -2.29 19.53
CA GLY A 51 7.25 -3.31 18.73
C GLY A 51 6.93 -3.19 17.24
N GLU A 52 6.83 -1.97 16.72
CA GLU A 52 6.61 -1.66 15.31
C GLU A 52 7.92 -1.52 14.52
N ILE A 53 9.05 -1.28 15.19
CA ILE A 53 10.38 -1.26 14.56
C ILE A 53 10.90 -2.69 14.39
N ARG A 54 10.35 -3.39 13.39
CA ARG A 54 10.84 -4.69 12.92
C ARG A 54 10.86 -4.72 11.40
N PHE A 55 11.82 -5.42 10.82
CA PHE A 55 11.97 -5.50 9.37
C PHE A 55 10.65 -5.94 8.71
N GLU A 56 10.06 -7.03 9.19
CA GLU A 56 8.86 -7.62 8.60
C GLU A 56 7.66 -6.65 8.67
N LYS A 57 7.57 -5.85 9.75
CA LYS A 57 6.50 -4.87 9.94
C LYS A 57 6.67 -3.64 9.06
N ILE A 58 7.87 -3.11 8.93
CA ILE A 58 8.13 -1.92 8.11
C ILE A 58 8.11 -2.30 6.63
N PHE A 59 8.78 -3.38 6.26
CA PHE A 59 8.92 -3.84 4.87
C PHE A 59 7.58 -4.29 4.27
N SER A 60 6.67 -4.88 5.06
CA SER A 60 5.32 -5.24 4.58
C SER A 60 4.40 -4.03 4.35
N GLN A 61 4.75 -2.85 4.88
CA GLN A 61 3.99 -1.63 4.64
C GLN A 61 4.45 -0.95 3.36
N ARG A 62 3.51 -0.52 2.51
CA ARG A 62 3.83 0.12 1.23
C ARG A 62 4.81 1.29 1.37
N LEU A 63 4.57 2.20 2.33
CA LEU A 63 5.47 3.35 2.54
C LEU A 63 6.82 2.92 3.15
N GLY A 64 6.83 1.91 4.01
CA GLY A 64 8.07 1.37 4.58
C GLY A 64 8.94 0.73 3.51
N PHE A 65 8.37 -0.12 2.66
CA PHE A 65 9.04 -0.68 1.48
C PHE A 65 9.61 0.40 0.56
N LEU A 66 8.78 1.37 0.15
CA LEU A 66 9.21 2.42 -0.78
C LEU A 66 10.36 3.27 -0.22
N LEU A 67 10.36 3.57 1.08
CA LEU A 67 11.42 4.34 1.72
C LEU A 67 12.69 3.52 1.93
N LEU A 68 12.57 2.23 2.23
CA LEU A 68 13.72 1.31 2.33
C LEU A 68 14.35 1.07 0.95
N LYS A 69 13.53 0.95 -0.09
CA LYS A 69 13.99 0.91 -1.49
C LYS A 69 14.74 2.18 -1.86
N ASP A 70 14.15 3.35 -1.63
CA ASP A 70 14.77 4.64 -1.91
C ASP A 70 16.08 4.83 -1.13
N PHE A 71 16.13 4.34 0.12
CA PHE A 71 17.38 4.27 0.88
C PHE A 71 18.44 3.40 0.18
N ALA A 72 18.10 2.16 -0.15
CA ALA A 72 19.04 1.20 -0.73
C ALA A 72 19.52 1.59 -2.14
N GLU A 73 18.69 2.27 -2.93
CA GLU A 73 19.03 2.70 -4.29
C GLU A 73 19.82 4.01 -4.34
N ASN A 74 19.52 4.96 -3.44
CA ASN A 74 20.00 6.33 -3.56
C ASN A 74 20.87 6.82 -2.39
N VAL A 75 20.96 6.06 -1.29
CA VAL A 75 21.66 6.49 -0.06
C VAL A 75 22.69 5.47 0.39
N ALA A 76 22.38 4.18 0.30
CA ALA A 76 23.31 3.13 0.72
C ALA A 76 24.59 3.16 -0.15
N GLU A 77 25.75 3.03 0.49
CA GLU A 77 27.06 3.00 -0.20
C GLU A 77 27.24 1.71 -1.00
N THR A 78 26.64 0.61 -0.54
CA THR A 78 26.72 -0.70 -1.18
C THR A 78 25.56 -0.90 -2.15
N SER A 79 25.86 -1.38 -3.37
CA SER A 79 24.83 -1.79 -4.32
C SER A 79 23.95 -2.90 -3.74
N CYS A 80 22.63 -2.71 -3.80
CA CYS A 80 21.64 -3.66 -3.29
C CYS A 80 20.77 -4.24 -4.43
N PRO A 81 21.29 -5.20 -5.21
CA PRO A 81 20.51 -5.85 -6.28
C PRO A 81 19.31 -6.64 -5.76
N GLN A 82 19.29 -7.01 -4.47
CA GLN A 82 18.23 -7.79 -3.84
C GLN A 82 16.85 -7.14 -3.96
N ILE A 83 16.76 -5.81 -3.90
CA ILE A 83 15.46 -5.11 -4.01
C ILE A 83 14.89 -5.25 -5.42
N LYS A 84 15.72 -5.08 -6.46
CA LYS A 84 15.28 -5.26 -7.84
C LYS A 84 14.83 -6.69 -8.10
N PHE A 85 15.56 -7.66 -7.53
CA PHE A 85 15.18 -9.06 -7.64
C PHE A 85 13.86 -9.36 -6.91
N TYR A 86 13.67 -8.84 -5.70
CA TYR A 86 12.41 -8.94 -4.98
C TYR A 86 11.24 -8.36 -5.78
N GLU A 87 11.41 -7.19 -6.39
CA GLU A 87 10.38 -6.58 -7.24
C GLU A 87 10.06 -7.43 -8.47
N ALA A 88 11.06 -7.99 -9.15
CA ALA A 88 10.85 -8.89 -10.28
C ALA A 88 10.05 -10.14 -9.87
N ILE A 89 10.31 -10.71 -8.68
CA ILE A 89 9.51 -11.82 -8.13
C ILE A 89 8.07 -11.36 -7.85
N LYS A 90 7.87 -10.16 -7.28
CA LYS A 90 6.53 -9.61 -7.04
C LYS A 90 5.76 -9.26 -8.31
N GLU A 91 6.44 -9.02 -9.42
CA GLU A 91 5.81 -8.93 -10.74
C GLU A 91 5.42 -10.31 -11.26
N TYR A 92 6.31 -11.30 -11.14
CA TYR A 92 6.04 -12.69 -11.51
C TYR A 92 4.82 -13.27 -10.78
N GLU A 93 4.70 -13.03 -9.47
CA GLU A 93 3.58 -13.50 -8.64
C GLU A 93 2.20 -12.99 -9.12
N LYS A 94 2.17 -11.87 -9.86
CA LYS A 94 0.93 -11.25 -10.36
C LYS A 94 0.52 -11.73 -11.74
N LEU A 95 1.39 -12.49 -12.44
CA LEU A 95 1.10 -12.99 -13.78
C LEU A 95 0.02 -14.07 -13.71
N GLU A 96 -1.02 -13.92 -14.52
CA GLU A 96 -2.21 -14.77 -14.48
C GLU A 96 -1.96 -16.10 -15.20
N THR A 97 -1.24 -16.07 -16.33
CA THR A 97 -1.06 -17.24 -17.20
C THR A 97 0.23 -18.01 -16.92
N PRO A 98 0.24 -19.36 -17.02
CA PRO A 98 1.46 -20.16 -16.94
C PRO A 98 2.53 -19.80 -17.98
N GLU A 99 2.12 -19.40 -19.19
CA GLU A 99 3.02 -19.08 -20.30
C GLU A 99 3.82 -17.79 -20.05
N GLU A 100 3.16 -16.73 -19.56
CA GLU A 100 3.81 -15.49 -19.13
C GLU A 100 4.74 -15.75 -17.95
N ARG A 101 4.26 -16.53 -16.95
CA ARG A 101 5.07 -16.95 -15.81
C ARG A 101 6.33 -17.69 -16.27
N LEU A 102 6.22 -18.62 -17.21
CA LEU A 102 7.38 -19.39 -17.69
C LEU A 102 8.43 -18.49 -18.33
N THR A 103 7.99 -17.53 -19.14
CA THR A 103 8.88 -16.56 -19.79
C THR A 103 9.59 -15.71 -18.75
N LYS A 104 8.83 -15.12 -17.81
CA LYS A 104 9.38 -14.26 -16.76
C LYS A 104 10.26 -15.04 -15.78
N ALA A 105 9.92 -16.29 -15.47
CA ALA A 105 10.71 -17.13 -14.57
C ALA A 105 12.09 -17.45 -15.15
N ARG A 106 12.19 -17.69 -16.46
CA ARG A 106 13.49 -17.89 -17.14
C ARG A 106 14.32 -16.61 -17.14
N GLU A 107 13.70 -15.47 -17.47
CA GLU A 107 14.35 -14.15 -17.39
C GLU A 107 14.92 -13.90 -15.97
N ILE A 108 14.10 -14.10 -14.95
CA ILE A 108 14.49 -13.95 -13.54
C ILE A 108 15.65 -14.89 -13.19
N TYR A 109 15.53 -16.17 -13.57
CA TYR A 109 16.55 -17.16 -13.28
C TYR A 109 17.88 -16.80 -13.92
N ASP A 110 17.91 -16.41 -15.19
CA ASP A 110 19.15 -16.10 -15.91
C ASP A 110 19.87 -14.84 -15.37
N HIS A 111 19.13 -13.87 -14.82
CA HIS A 111 19.69 -12.60 -14.35
C HIS A 111 20.14 -12.59 -12.87
N HIS A 112 19.67 -13.53 -12.03
CA HIS A 112 19.79 -13.41 -10.57
C HIS A 112 20.45 -14.60 -9.84
N ILE A 113 21.31 -15.38 -10.51
CA ILE A 113 21.86 -16.64 -9.96
C ILE A 113 22.89 -16.45 -8.82
N MET A 114 23.49 -15.28 -8.65
CA MET A 114 24.66 -15.15 -7.76
C MET A 114 24.25 -14.90 -6.30
N ASN A 115 24.75 -15.76 -5.39
CA ASN A 115 24.68 -15.68 -3.91
C ASN A 115 23.43 -16.22 -3.18
N TYR A 116 22.79 -17.28 -3.68
CA TYR A 116 21.71 -17.99 -2.98
C TYR A 116 22.11 -19.40 -2.55
N THR A 117 21.41 -19.95 -1.54
CA THR A 117 21.66 -21.32 -1.07
C THR A 117 21.50 -22.35 -2.19
N LYS A 118 22.25 -23.45 -2.10
CA LYS A 118 22.19 -24.54 -3.08
C LYS A 118 20.77 -25.14 -3.13
N GLU A 119 20.11 -25.20 -1.99
CA GLU A 119 18.76 -25.71 -1.81
C GLU A 119 17.75 -24.87 -2.61
N SER A 120 17.80 -23.55 -2.49
CA SER A 120 16.92 -22.63 -3.23
C SER A 120 17.19 -22.65 -4.73
N LEU A 121 18.47 -22.66 -5.13
CA LEU A 121 18.86 -22.82 -6.54
C LEU A 121 18.30 -24.12 -7.13
N GLN A 122 18.47 -25.25 -6.44
CA GLN A 122 17.97 -26.54 -6.89
C GLN A 122 16.44 -26.64 -6.90
N HIS A 123 15.76 -25.96 -5.97
CA HIS A 123 14.29 -25.91 -5.94
C HIS A 123 13.75 -25.28 -7.23
N VAL A 124 14.22 -24.06 -7.53
CA VAL A 124 13.76 -23.31 -8.71
C VAL A 124 14.18 -24.01 -10.00
N GLN A 125 15.42 -24.49 -10.09
CA GLN A 125 15.94 -25.19 -11.26
C GLN A 125 15.11 -26.45 -11.59
N ARG A 126 14.73 -27.26 -10.58
CA ARG A 126 13.90 -28.45 -10.78
C ARG A 126 12.52 -28.13 -11.34
N HIS A 127 11.92 -27.03 -10.89
CA HIS A 127 10.63 -26.57 -11.36
C HIS A 127 10.70 -26.06 -12.81
N LEU A 128 11.73 -25.26 -13.12
CA LEU A 128 11.97 -24.76 -14.48
C LEU A 128 12.21 -25.90 -15.49
N MET A 129 12.99 -26.93 -15.13
CA MET A 129 13.21 -28.10 -15.99
C MET A 129 11.92 -28.87 -16.32
N LYS A 130 10.93 -28.83 -15.44
CA LYS A 130 9.61 -29.46 -15.63
C LYS A 130 8.58 -28.51 -16.24
N ASN A 131 8.96 -27.27 -16.60
CA ASN A 131 8.06 -26.18 -16.96
C ASN A 131 6.91 -25.98 -15.95
N ASN A 132 7.14 -26.31 -14.67
CA ASN A 132 6.16 -26.13 -13.61
C ASN A 132 6.43 -24.82 -12.87
N VAL A 133 5.68 -23.78 -13.21
CA VAL A 133 5.89 -22.39 -12.76
C VAL A 133 4.71 -21.88 -11.91
N PRO A 134 4.58 -22.36 -10.66
CA PRO A 134 3.55 -21.86 -9.76
C PRO A 134 3.88 -20.42 -9.31
N PRO A 135 2.89 -19.61 -8.91
CA PRO A 135 3.12 -18.21 -8.52
C PRO A 135 4.13 -18.04 -7.37
N ASP A 136 4.26 -19.02 -6.48
CA ASP A 136 5.16 -19.05 -5.32
C ASP A 136 6.52 -19.70 -5.61
N LEU A 137 6.86 -19.98 -6.87
CA LEU A 137 8.10 -20.64 -7.29
C LEU A 137 9.37 -20.06 -6.63
N PHE A 138 9.42 -18.73 -6.50
CA PHE A 138 10.61 -18.02 -6.01
C PHE A 138 10.56 -17.72 -4.50
N GLN A 139 9.60 -18.28 -3.76
CA GLN A 139 9.46 -18.06 -2.33
C GLN A 139 10.75 -18.37 -1.53
N PRO A 140 11.55 -19.40 -1.85
CA PRO A 140 12.84 -19.61 -1.18
C PRO A 140 13.80 -18.42 -1.34
N TYR A 141 13.88 -17.81 -2.53
CA TYR A 141 14.68 -16.60 -2.74
C TYR A 141 14.11 -15.39 -2.01
N VAL A 142 12.79 -15.25 -1.92
CA VAL A 142 12.16 -14.16 -1.15
C VAL A 142 12.60 -14.23 0.32
N MET A 143 12.63 -15.42 0.92
CA MET A 143 13.08 -15.58 2.31
C MET A 143 14.55 -15.17 2.46
N GLU A 144 15.44 -15.64 1.58
CA GLU A 144 16.86 -15.29 1.64
C GLU A 144 17.11 -13.81 1.39
N ILE A 145 16.41 -13.19 0.43
CA ILE A 145 16.47 -11.74 0.18
C ILE A 145 16.05 -10.98 1.43
N CYS A 146 14.92 -11.35 2.04
CA CYS A 146 14.41 -10.69 3.24
C CYS A 146 15.41 -10.77 4.40
N GLU A 147 16.03 -11.93 4.64
CA GLU A 147 17.05 -12.06 5.70
C GLU A 147 18.30 -11.22 5.38
N GLN A 148 18.81 -11.24 4.14
CA GLN A 148 19.93 -10.39 3.73
C GLN A 148 19.64 -8.90 3.92
N LEU A 149 18.45 -8.44 3.50
CA LEU A 149 18.03 -7.04 3.66
C LEU A 149 17.86 -6.66 5.14
N LYS A 150 17.35 -7.59 5.95
CA LYS A 150 17.17 -7.40 7.38
C LYS A 150 18.49 -7.27 8.14
N GLU A 151 19.51 -8.02 7.75
CA GLU A 151 20.83 -7.98 8.40
C GLU A 151 21.69 -6.79 7.94
N ASP A 152 21.72 -6.49 6.63
CA ASP A 152 22.66 -5.50 6.08
C ASP A 152 22.03 -4.11 5.87
N ILE A 153 20.84 -4.05 5.26
CA ILE A 153 20.23 -2.79 4.83
C ILE A 153 19.39 -2.16 5.93
N PHE A 154 18.61 -2.98 6.65
CA PHE A 154 17.62 -2.49 7.60
C PHE A 154 18.22 -1.70 8.77
N PRO A 155 19.33 -2.10 9.42
CA PRO A 155 19.93 -1.31 10.50
C PRO A 155 20.37 0.08 10.01
N LYS A 156 21.03 0.14 8.84
CA LYS A 156 21.47 1.40 8.22
C LYS A 156 20.29 2.28 7.82
N PHE A 157 19.21 1.67 7.32
CA PHE A 157 17.96 2.37 7.04
C PHE A 157 17.41 3.04 8.29
N LEU A 158 17.36 2.34 9.43
CA LEU A 158 16.85 2.88 10.70
C LEU A 158 17.66 4.08 11.21
N GLU A 159 18.94 4.16 10.87
CA GLU A 159 19.80 5.31 11.22
C GLU A 159 19.56 6.50 10.28
N SER A 160 19.18 6.24 9.02
CA SER A 160 19.05 7.22 7.95
C SER A 160 17.87 8.21 8.06
N ASP A 161 17.92 9.27 7.25
CA ASP A 161 16.81 10.21 7.05
C ASP A 161 15.59 9.60 6.34
N LYS A 162 15.74 8.47 5.67
CA LYS A 162 14.59 7.76 5.09
C LYS A 162 13.72 7.15 6.19
N PHE A 163 14.32 6.70 7.30
CA PHE A 163 13.56 6.31 8.49
C PHE A 163 12.96 7.52 9.23
N THR A 164 13.67 8.66 9.27
CA THR A 164 13.06 9.93 9.73
C THR A 164 11.78 10.24 8.94
N ARG A 165 11.82 10.09 7.61
CA ARG A 165 10.66 10.28 6.73
C ARG A 165 9.56 9.25 7.01
N PHE A 166 9.90 8.00 7.28
CA PHE A 166 8.94 6.98 7.70
C PHE A 166 8.21 7.39 8.97
N CYS A 167 8.94 7.88 9.99
CA CYS A 167 8.36 8.40 11.23
C CYS A 167 7.40 9.58 10.99
N GLN A 168 7.71 10.49 10.07
CA GLN A 168 6.81 11.60 9.70
C GLN A 168 5.49 11.08 9.11
N TRP A 169 5.56 10.12 8.18
CA TRP A 169 4.36 9.49 7.61
C TRP A 169 3.57 8.71 8.63
N LYS A 170 4.24 7.95 9.51
CA LYS A 170 3.59 7.23 10.61
C LYS A 170 2.89 8.15 11.59
N ASN A 171 3.50 9.29 11.92
CA ASN A 171 2.85 10.29 12.75
C ASN A 171 1.58 10.83 12.08
N LEU A 172 1.61 11.11 10.78
CA LEU A 172 0.41 11.54 10.05
C LEU A 172 -0.68 10.46 10.05
N GLU A 173 -0.31 9.20 9.81
CA GLU A 173 -1.22 8.05 9.82
C GLU A 173 -1.92 7.89 11.18
N LEU A 174 -1.15 7.88 12.27
CA LEU A 174 -1.66 7.63 13.62
C LEU A 174 -2.47 8.79 14.19
N ASN A 175 -2.22 10.03 13.74
CA ASN A 175 -2.95 11.21 14.18
C ASN A 175 -4.08 11.62 13.20
N MET A 176 -4.41 10.77 12.23
CA MET A 176 -5.43 11.09 11.23
C MET A 176 -6.84 11.05 11.85
N ASN A 177 -7.42 12.24 12.07
CA ASN A 177 -8.79 12.39 12.54
C ASN A 177 -9.67 12.89 11.40
N LEU A 178 -10.39 11.98 10.76
CA LEU A 178 -11.22 12.30 9.60
C LEU A 178 -12.55 12.93 10.01
N THR A 179 -12.93 13.98 9.29
CA THR A 179 -14.22 14.66 9.39
C THR A 179 -14.88 14.77 8.02
N MET A 180 -16.16 15.17 7.99
CA MET A 180 -16.86 15.42 6.71
C MET A 180 -16.15 16.49 5.85
N ASN A 181 -15.43 17.43 6.47
CA ASN A 181 -14.70 18.50 5.78
C ASN A 181 -13.46 17.98 5.03
N ASP A 182 -13.04 16.74 5.25
CA ASP A 182 -11.93 16.11 4.54
C ASP A 182 -12.37 15.42 3.26
N PHE A 183 -13.67 15.48 2.96
CA PHE A 183 -14.28 14.89 1.79
C PHE A 183 -15.15 15.90 1.04
N SER A 184 -14.99 15.96 -0.28
CA SER A 184 -15.97 16.55 -1.18
C SER A 184 -17.03 15.48 -1.46
N VAL A 185 -18.18 15.59 -0.80
CA VAL A 185 -19.31 14.66 -0.97
C VAL A 185 -20.07 14.99 -2.27
N HIS A 186 -20.32 13.98 -3.08
CA HIS A 186 -21.11 14.04 -4.32
C HIS A 186 -22.50 13.41 -4.07
N ARG A 187 -23.19 13.00 -5.14
CA ARG A 187 -24.51 12.37 -5.08
C ARG A 187 -24.54 11.07 -4.28
N ILE A 188 -25.75 10.72 -3.84
CA ILE A 188 -26.07 9.38 -3.32
C ILE A 188 -25.93 8.38 -4.48
N ILE A 189 -25.18 7.30 -4.23
CA ILE A 189 -24.97 6.18 -5.16
C ILE A 189 -25.61 4.88 -4.66
N GLY A 190 -26.14 4.86 -3.43
CA GLY A 190 -26.87 3.72 -2.88
C GLY A 190 -27.67 4.10 -1.64
N ARG A 191 -28.77 3.38 -1.39
CA ARG A 191 -29.61 3.54 -0.19
C ARG A 191 -29.81 2.18 0.47
N GLY A 192 -29.76 2.14 1.79
CA GLY A 192 -29.92 0.91 2.57
C GLY A 192 -30.78 1.11 3.83
N GLY A 193 -31.01 0.03 4.57
CA GLY A 193 -31.91 0.03 5.73
C GLY A 193 -31.46 0.93 6.90
N PHE A 194 -30.15 1.22 6.99
CA PHE A 194 -29.55 2.03 8.05
C PHE A 194 -29.03 3.40 7.60
N GLY A 195 -29.05 3.70 6.30
CA GLY A 195 -28.44 4.92 5.79
C GLY A 195 -28.25 4.95 4.28
N GLU A 196 -27.29 5.75 3.85
CA GLU A 196 -27.07 6.07 2.44
C GLU A 196 -25.57 5.97 2.12
N VAL A 197 -25.26 5.70 0.86
CA VAL A 197 -23.90 5.66 0.34
C VAL A 197 -23.73 6.82 -0.62
N TYR A 198 -22.71 7.64 -0.39
CA TYR A 198 -22.37 8.79 -1.21
C TYR A 198 -21.10 8.49 -2.01
N GLY A 199 -21.03 8.94 -3.25
CA GLY A 199 -19.73 9.12 -3.89
C GLY A 199 -19.00 10.28 -3.21
N CYS A 200 -17.72 10.15 -2.88
CA CYS A 200 -16.96 11.26 -2.31
C CYS A 200 -15.53 11.28 -2.83
N ARG A 201 -14.89 12.44 -2.76
CA ARG A 201 -13.47 12.62 -3.08
C ARG A 201 -12.73 13.07 -1.83
N LYS A 202 -11.67 12.37 -1.45
CA LYS A 202 -10.82 12.77 -0.32
C LYS A 202 -10.02 14.03 -0.70
N ALA A 203 -10.12 15.08 0.10
CA ALA A 203 -9.62 16.40 -0.25
C ALA A 203 -8.09 16.47 -0.38
N ASP A 204 -7.35 15.66 0.36
CA ASP A 204 -5.88 15.71 0.43
C ASP A 204 -5.15 14.81 -0.57
N THR A 205 -5.85 13.82 -1.15
CA THR A 205 -5.30 12.89 -2.14
C THR A 205 -6.01 12.97 -3.49
N GLY A 206 -7.19 13.60 -3.53
CA GLY A 206 -8.06 13.66 -4.71
C GLY A 206 -8.65 12.32 -5.14
N LYS A 207 -8.45 11.25 -4.35
CA LYS A 207 -8.94 9.90 -4.65
C LYS A 207 -10.45 9.78 -4.38
N MET A 208 -11.15 9.09 -5.26
CA MET A 208 -12.57 8.79 -5.11
C MET A 208 -12.82 7.59 -4.19
N TYR A 209 -13.88 7.69 -3.39
CA TYR A 209 -14.35 6.70 -2.43
C TYR A 209 -15.88 6.64 -2.43
N ALA A 210 -16.41 5.57 -1.83
CA ALA A 210 -17.80 5.50 -1.41
C ALA A 210 -17.87 5.76 0.10
N MET A 211 -18.65 6.74 0.53
CA MET A 211 -18.88 7.07 1.93
C MET A 211 -20.24 6.52 2.37
N LYS A 212 -20.21 5.42 3.12
CA LYS A 212 -21.41 4.83 3.74
C LYS A 212 -21.74 5.60 5.02
N CYS A 213 -22.78 6.41 4.99
CA CYS A 213 -23.27 7.20 6.11
C CYS A 213 -24.39 6.45 6.81
N LEU A 214 -24.15 5.96 8.02
CA LEU A 214 -25.15 5.26 8.84
C LEU A 214 -25.82 6.22 9.84
N ASP A 215 -27.14 6.18 9.92
CA ASP A 215 -27.91 6.99 10.87
C ASP A 215 -27.98 6.29 12.24
N LYS A 216 -27.36 6.90 13.26
CA LYS A 216 -27.30 6.35 14.62
C LYS A 216 -28.69 6.12 15.24
N LYS A 217 -29.67 6.97 14.95
CA LYS A 217 -31.04 6.81 15.48
C LYS A 217 -31.70 5.59 14.84
N ARG A 218 -31.51 5.39 13.53
CA ARG A 218 -32.03 4.20 12.81
C ARG A 218 -31.34 2.92 13.27
N ILE A 219 -30.04 2.94 13.50
CA ILE A 219 -29.30 1.78 14.07
C ILE A 219 -29.92 1.42 15.43
N LYS A 220 -30.01 2.38 16.35
CA LYS A 220 -30.54 2.15 17.70
C LYS A 220 -31.98 1.66 17.69
N LEU A 221 -32.84 2.25 16.85
CA LEU A 221 -34.24 1.86 16.75
C LEU A 221 -34.41 0.41 16.31
N LYS A 222 -33.52 -0.07 15.44
CA LYS A 222 -33.56 -1.42 14.86
C LYS A 222 -32.63 -2.41 15.58
N GLN A 223 -31.99 -2.01 16.68
CA GLN A 223 -31.01 -2.82 17.42
C GLN A 223 -29.90 -3.38 16.51
N GLY A 224 -29.42 -2.55 15.59
CA GLY A 224 -28.50 -2.93 14.51
C GLY A 224 -27.01 -2.69 14.82
N GLU A 225 -26.62 -2.50 16.07
CA GLU A 225 -25.25 -2.10 16.45
C GLU A 225 -24.20 -3.11 15.98
N THR A 226 -24.44 -4.41 16.21
CA THR A 226 -23.53 -5.49 15.78
C THR A 226 -23.44 -5.57 14.26
N LEU A 227 -24.56 -5.37 13.55
CA LEU A 227 -24.57 -5.36 12.08
C LEU A 227 -23.77 -4.18 11.54
N ALA A 228 -23.92 -2.99 12.14
CA ALA A 228 -23.17 -1.81 11.74
C ALA A 228 -21.65 -1.99 11.92
N LEU A 229 -21.20 -2.64 13.00
CA LEU A 229 -19.79 -2.91 13.25
C LEU A 229 -19.19 -3.93 12.28
N ASN A 230 -19.96 -4.94 11.86
CA ASN A 230 -19.50 -6.00 10.97
C ASN A 230 -19.49 -5.60 9.48
N GLU A 231 -20.29 -4.59 9.11
CA GLU A 231 -20.39 -4.09 7.72
C GLU A 231 -19.49 -2.85 7.45
N SER A 232 -18.61 -2.49 8.39
CA SER A 232 -17.72 -1.32 8.33
C SER A 232 -16.31 -1.65 7.86
#